data_AF-A0A6L5XEW2-F1
#
_entry.id   AF-A0A6L5XEW2-F1
#
_cell.length_a   1.000
_cell.length_b   1.000
_cell.length_c   1.000
_cell.angle_alpha   90.00
_cell.angle_beta   90.00
_cell.angle_gamma   90.00
#
_symmetry.space_group_name_H-M   'P 1'
#
loop_
_entity.id
_entity.type
_entity.pdbx_description
1 polymer ?
#
loop_
_entity_poly.entity_id
_entity_poly.type
_entity_poly.pdbx_seq_one_letter_code
_entity_poly.pdbx_strand_id
1 'polypeptide(L)'
;MDDKQYRRTKPPINSRITVVQNSDYKWGAIDEQGNVVVPFGKYAWIDGFQNGLAKVIGYNDSMSPNIVLHFTNWGDDNDMADDTRVAAQGIVNEAGDEVLPLEYNIWKFYGKDYPTIKYFKGEEEHTATFQSLNPSLATEKKNNKSE
;
A
#
# COMPACT_ATOMS: atom_id res chain seq x y z
N MET A 1 0.53 13.40 -31.16
CA MET A 1 0.55 12.09 -30.49
C MET A 1 0.37 12.42 -29.03
N ASP A 2 -0.72 11.98 -28.41
CA ASP A 2 -0.97 12.29 -27.00
C ASP A 2 0.16 11.70 -26.16
N ASP A 3 1.06 12.57 -25.68
CA ASP A 3 2.09 12.24 -24.70
C ASP A 3 1.37 11.80 -23.43
N LYS A 4 1.10 10.50 -23.33
CA LYS A 4 0.67 9.90 -22.07
C LYS A 4 1.76 10.20 -21.04
N GLN A 5 1.49 11.19 -20.20
CA GLN A 5 2.37 11.66 -19.13
C GLN A 5 2.86 10.51 -18.22
N TYR A 6 2.07 9.43 -18.12
CA TYR A 6 2.36 8.26 -17.31
C TYR A 6 2.30 6.96 -18.12
N ARG A 7 3.26 6.07 -17.85
CA ARG A 7 3.39 4.77 -18.51
C ARG A 7 2.33 3.78 -18.05
N ARG A 8 2.03 3.80 -16.75
CA ARG A 8 1.07 2.92 -16.09
C ARG A 8 0.31 3.72 -15.05
N THR A 9 -0.93 3.32 -14.82
CA THR A 9 -1.78 3.85 -13.77
C THR A 9 -2.48 2.70 -13.04
N LYS A 10 -2.77 2.88 -11.76
CA LYS A 10 -3.68 2.03 -10.98
C LYS A 10 -4.78 2.92 -10.40
N PRO A 11 -6.04 2.74 -10.83
CA PRO A 11 -7.14 3.59 -10.39
C PRO A 11 -7.48 3.35 -8.92
N PRO A 12 -7.94 4.37 -8.19
CA PRO A 12 -8.40 4.18 -6.82
C PRO A 12 -9.71 3.38 -6.74
N ILE A 13 -9.97 2.79 -5.56
CA ILE A 13 -11.26 2.21 -5.15
C ILE A 13 -11.71 2.95 -3.89
N ASN A 14 -12.82 3.70 -3.94
CA ASN A 14 -13.27 4.54 -2.83
C ASN A 14 -12.16 5.46 -2.28
N SER A 15 -11.41 6.09 -3.17
CA SER A 15 -10.29 6.98 -2.90
C SER A 15 -10.17 7.97 -4.07
N ARG A 16 -9.46 9.08 -3.86
CA ARG A 16 -9.19 10.08 -4.90
C ARG A 16 -7.75 10.05 -5.41
N ILE A 17 -6.93 9.12 -4.92
CA ILE A 17 -5.50 9.08 -5.23
C ILE A 17 -5.21 8.02 -6.29
N THR A 18 -4.65 8.44 -7.41
CA THR A 18 -4.23 7.54 -8.49
C THR A 18 -2.75 7.23 -8.38
N VAL A 19 -2.40 5.95 -8.40
CA VAL A 19 -1.00 5.54 -8.47
C VAL A 19 -0.55 5.53 -9.92
N VAL A 20 0.60 6.12 -10.19
CA VAL A 20 1.13 6.34 -11.53
C VAL A 20 2.60 5.94 -11.62
N GLN A 21 3.04 5.53 -12.81
CA GLN A 21 4.43 5.27 -13.11
C GLN A 21 4.92 6.27 -14.16
N ASN A 22 5.98 7.02 -13.84
CA ASN A 22 6.55 8.01 -14.75
C ASN A 22 7.40 7.37 -15.87
N SER A 23 7.96 8.19 -16.77
CA SER A 23 8.83 7.77 -17.87
C SER A 23 10.06 6.96 -17.40
N ASP A 24 10.57 7.28 -16.21
CA ASP A 24 11.75 6.68 -15.58
C ASP A 24 11.44 5.40 -14.80
N TYR A 25 10.24 4.83 -14.99
CA TYR A 25 9.75 3.62 -14.33
C TYR A 25 9.59 3.74 -12.80
N LYS A 26 9.63 4.95 -12.25
CA LYS A 26 9.41 5.20 -10.81
C LYS A 26 7.92 5.31 -10.51
N TRP A 27 7.50 4.70 -9.41
CA TRP A 27 6.14 4.79 -8.91
C TRP A 27 5.96 6.01 -8.04
N GLY A 28 4.81 6.68 -8.18
CA GLY A 28 4.33 7.76 -7.33
C GLY A 28 2.81 7.73 -7.24
N ALA A 29 2.25 8.64 -6.47
CA ALA A 29 0.80 8.80 -6.36
C ALA A 29 0.41 10.27 -6.46
N ILE A 30 -0.68 10.52 -7.18
CA ILE A 30 -1.18 11.87 -7.44
C ILE A 30 -2.65 12.00 -7.06
N ASP A 31 -3.05 13.21 -6.67
CA ASP A 31 -4.46 13.56 -6.49
C ASP A 31 -5.16 13.85 -7.84
N GLU A 32 -6.44 14.19 -7.78
CA GLU A 32 -7.27 14.50 -8.96
C GLU A 32 -6.81 15.77 -9.71
N GLN A 33 -6.07 16.65 -9.04
CA GLN A 33 -5.51 17.87 -9.64
C GLN A 33 -4.12 17.61 -10.25
N GLY A 34 -3.57 16.40 -10.06
CA GLY A 34 -2.24 16.02 -10.52
C GLY A 34 -1.11 16.41 -9.58
N ASN A 35 -1.41 16.86 -8.35
CA ASN A 35 -0.39 17.12 -7.35
C ASN A 35 0.18 15.80 -6.83
N VAL A 36 1.48 15.79 -6.57
CA VAL A 36 2.18 14.60 -6.06
C VAL A 36 1.92 14.44 -4.57
N VAL A 37 1.23 13.37 -4.21
CA VAL A 37 0.98 12.94 -2.82
C VAL A 37 2.10 12.03 -2.33
N VAL A 38 2.49 11.05 -3.15
CA VAL A 38 3.64 10.18 -2.88
C VAL A 38 4.73 10.45 -3.91
N PRO A 39 5.92 10.94 -3.49
CA PRO A 39 7.01 11.24 -4.41
C PRO A 39 7.46 10.04 -5.25
N PHE A 40 7.78 10.32 -6.52
CA PHE A 40 8.25 9.30 -7.45
C PHE A 40 9.56 8.66 -6.98
N GLY A 41 9.55 7.34 -6.78
CA GLY A 41 10.71 6.58 -6.32
C GLY A 41 10.94 6.65 -4.82
N LYS A 42 10.01 7.19 -4.02
CA LYS A 42 10.02 7.00 -2.56
C LYS A 42 9.96 5.51 -2.20
N TYR A 43 9.20 4.74 -2.98
CA TYR A 43 9.04 3.29 -2.81
C TYR A 43 9.37 2.56 -4.10
N ALA A 44 9.83 1.32 -3.99
CA ALA A 44 10.08 0.46 -5.14
C ALA A 44 8.77 0.09 -5.85
N TRP A 45 7.67 -0.03 -5.09
CA TRP A 45 6.35 -0.31 -5.62
C TRP A 45 5.24 0.23 -4.72
N ILE A 46 4.13 0.63 -5.35
CA ILE A 46 2.92 1.14 -4.67
C ILE A 46 1.73 0.38 -5.27
N ASP A 47 0.89 -0.24 -4.45
CA ASP A 47 -0.40 -0.80 -4.91
C ASP A 47 -1.43 0.30 -5.12
N GLY A 48 -2.58 0.02 -5.75
CA GLY A 48 -3.62 1.06 -5.86
C GLY A 48 -4.19 1.45 -4.48
N PHE A 49 -4.67 2.69 -4.37
CA PHE A 49 -5.38 3.15 -3.18
C PHE A 49 -6.76 2.50 -3.11
N GLN A 50 -7.10 1.95 -1.95
CA GLN A 50 -8.42 1.42 -1.64
C GLN A 50 -8.88 1.92 -0.27
N ASN A 51 -10.06 2.54 -0.21
CA ASN A 51 -10.60 3.17 0.99
C ASN A 51 -9.55 4.07 1.67
N GLY A 52 -8.89 4.92 0.89
CA GLY A 52 -7.87 5.88 1.35
C GLY A 52 -6.56 5.30 1.86
N LEU A 53 -6.25 4.03 1.58
CA LEU A 53 -4.99 3.39 1.96
C LEU A 53 -4.33 2.69 0.76
N ALA A 54 -3.00 2.70 0.69
CA ALA A 54 -2.25 1.93 -0.28
C ALA A 54 -1.10 1.16 0.38
N LYS A 55 -0.91 -0.08 -0.06
CA LYS A 55 0.28 -0.86 0.30
C LYS A 55 1.50 -0.34 -0.46
N VAL A 56 2.62 -0.18 0.23
CA VAL A 56 3.91 0.19 -0.35
C VAL A 56 4.97 -0.87 -0.06
N ILE A 57 5.93 -1.01 -0.97
CA ILE A 57 7.06 -1.93 -0.83
C ILE A 57 8.35 -1.12 -0.94
N GLY A 58 9.23 -1.28 0.05
CA GLY A 58 10.56 -0.70 0.08
C GLY A 58 11.50 -1.32 -0.97
N TYR A 59 12.68 -0.74 -1.11
CA TYR A 59 13.72 -1.35 -1.94
C TYR A 59 14.31 -2.60 -1.24
N ASN A 60 14.85 -3.55 -2.00
CA ASN A 60 15.53 -4.71 -1.41
C ASN A 60 17.04 -4.47 -1.41
N ASP A 61 17.46 -3.33 -0.86
CA ASP A 61 18.86 -2.88 -0.82
C ASP A 61 19.23 -2.34 0.57
N SER A 62 20.48 -1.88 0.72
CA SER A 62 21.02 -1.35 1.97
C SER A 62 20.30 -0.13 2.54
N MET A 63 19.38 0.50 1.80
CA MET A 63 18.56 1.62 2.29
C MET A 63 17.27 1.15 2.98
N SER A 64 16.89 -0.13 2.83
CA SER A 64 15.72 -0.68 3.51
C SER A 64 16.16 -1.56 4.68
N PRO A 65 15.63 -1.35 5.90
CA PRO A 65 15.92 -2.22 7.02
C PRO A 65 15.28 -3.57 6.73
N ASN A 66 16.11 -4.51 6.29
CA ASN A 66 15.90 -5.95 6.32
C ASN A 66 14.51 -6.44 5.89
N ILE A 67 14.48 -7.00 4.69
CA ILE A 67 13.92 -8.34 4.46
C ILE A 67 13.03 -8.88 5.60
N VAL A 68 11.73 -9.00 5.35
CA VAL A 68 10.78 -9.68 6.24
C VAL A 68 10.53 -11.11 5.76
N LEU A 69 10.17 -12.00 6.69
CA LEU A 69 9.82 -13.39 6.38
C LEU A 69 8.51 -13.45 5.58
N HIS A 70 8.44 -14.34 4.59
CA HIS A 70 7.25 -14.58 3.80
C HIS A 70 6.59 -15.90 4.20
N PHE A 71 5.57 -15.82 5.05
CA PHE A 71 4.79 -17.00 5.42
C PHE A 71 3.73 -17.28 4.36
N THR A 72 4.01 -18.15 3.40
CA THR A 72 2.98 -18.76 2.55
C THR A 72 2.62 -20.13 3.10
N ASN A 73 1.58 -20.21 3.95
CA ASN A 73 0.93 -21.50 4.18
C ASN A 73 0.02 -21.78 2.97
N TRP A 74 0.59 -22.40 1.95
CA TRP A 74 -0.21 -23.17 1.00
C TRP A 74 -0.28 -24.59 1.55
N GLY A 75 -1.48 -25.02 1.92
CA GLY A 75 -1.70 -26.32 2.53
C GLY A 75 -1.17 -27.45 1.65
N ASP A 76 -0.20 -28.19 2.19
CA ASP A 76 0.00 -29.64 2.07
C ASP A 76 1.21 -29.99 2.94
N ASP A 77 0.96 -30.58 4.11
CA ASP A 77 1.85 -31.37 5.00
C ASP A 77 3.38 -31.25 4.85
N ASN A 78 3.91 -30.04 4.74
CA ASN A 78 5.32 -29.76 4.99
C ASN A 78 5.43 -28.41 5.69
N ASP A 79 5.50 -28.49 7.02
CA ASP A 79 5.77 -27.42 7.96
C ASP A 79 7.20 -26.91 7.78
N MET A 80 7.45 -26.26 6.64
CA MET A 80 8.67 -25.51 6.38
C MET A 80 8.20 -24.09 6.09
N ALA A 81 8.32 -23.21 7.10
CA ALA A 81 8.30 -21.78 6.85
C ALA A 81 9.26 -21.51 5.68
N ASP A 82 8.72 -21.07 4.55
CA ASP A 82 9.53 -20.61 3.44
C ASP A 82 10.26 -19.36 3.95
N ASP A 83 11.55 -19.50 4.27
CA ASP A 83 12.45 -18.40 4.67
C ASP A 83 12.75 -17.47 3.47
N THR A 84 11.78 -17.32 2.57
CA THR A 84 11.82 -16.41 1.45
C THR A 84 11.72 -15.00 1.98
N ARG A 85 12.90 -14.41 2.00
CA ARG A 85 13.21 -13.03 2.31
C ARG A 85 12.53 -12.06 1.33
N VAL A 86 11.48 -11.35 1.74
CA VAL A 86 10.79 -10.34 0.91
C VAL A 86 11.03 -8.91 1.40
N ALA A 87 10.99 -7.94 0.48
CA ALA A 87 11.16 -6.53 0.83
C ALA A 87 10.09 -6.08 1.84
N ALA A 88 10.51 -5.28 2.83
CA ALA A 88 9.63 -4.75 3.86
C ALA A 88 8.51 -3.90 3.24
N GLN A 89 7.32 -4.01 3.81
CA GLN A 89 6.09 -3.40 3.30
C GLN A 89 5.50 -2.49 4.37
N GLY A 90 4.77 -1.49 3.92
CA GLY A 90 4.09 -0.51 4.75
C GLY A 90 2.75 -0.12 4.15
N ILE A 91 2.05 0.80 4.82
CA ILE A 91 0.78 1.37 4.36
C ILE A 91 0.87 2.88 4.44
N VAL A 92 0.47 3.55 3.35
CA VAL A 92 0.35 5.00 3.29
C VAL A 92 -1.10 5.43 3.16
N ASN A 93 -1.43 6.60 3.70
CA ASN A 93 -2.73 7.26 3.55
C ASN A 93 -2.75 8.25 2.37
N GLU A 94 -3.90 8.89 2.12
CA GLU A 94 -4.08 9.87 1.03
C GLU A 94 -3.35 11.21 1.26
N ALA A 95 -2.79 11.45 2.44
CA ALA A 95 -1.88 12.57 2.70
C ALA A 95 -0.41 12.22 2.39
N GLY A 96 -0.12 10.94 2.09
CA GLY A 96 1.24 10.44 1.86
C GLY A 96 1.97 10.01 3.14
N ASP A 97 1.31 10.08 4.29
CA ASP A 97 1.86 9.63 5.57
C ASP A 97 1.87 8.12 5.66
N GLU A 98 2.92 7.57 6.26
CA GLU A 98 3.03 6.15 6.61
C GLU A 98 2.21 5.87 7.87
N VAL A 99 1.04 5.24 7.69
CA VAL A 99 0.20 4.76 8.81
C VAL A 99 0.65 3.40 9.31
N LEU A 100 1.40 2.66 8.49
CA LEU A 100 2.27 1.56 8.92
C LEU A 100 3.63 1.72 8.21
N PRO A 101 4.76 1.76 8.96
CA PRO A 101 6.09 1.90 8.38
C PRO A 101 6.51 0.66 7.57
N LEU A 102 7.60 0.76 6.80
CA LEU A 102 8.21 -0.33 6.01
C LEU A 102 8.90 -1.38 6.91
N GLU A 103 8.12 -2.12 7.69
CA GLU A 103 8.62 -3.14 8.62
C GLU A 103 7.79 -4.43 8.63
N TYR A 104 6.77 -4.53 7.76
CA TYR A 104 5.78 -5.59 7.81
C TYR A 104 5.74 -6.42 6.53
N ASN A 105 5.15 -7.61 6.62
CA ASN A 105 4.60 -8.33 5.48
C ASN A 105 3.09 -8.08 5.42
N ILE A 106 2.57 -7.52 4.33
CA ILE A 106 1.17 -7.10 4.23
C ILE A 106 0.48 -7.85 3.09
N TRP A 107 -0.61 -8.53 3.43
CA TRP A 107 -1.41 -9.23 2.44
C TRP A 107 -2.03 -8.26 1.45
N LYS A 108 -2.14 -8.70 0.18
CA LYS A 108 -2.74 -7.88 -0.87
C LYS A 108 -4.21 -7.63 -0.55
N PHE A 109 -4.57 -6.35 -0.40
CA PHE A 109 -5.96 -5.91 -0.21
C PHE A 109 -6.51 -5.11 -1.38
N TYR A 110 -5.67 -4.51 -2.24
CA TYR A 110 -6.15 -3.74 -3.37
C TYR A 110 -6.92 -4.62 -4.38
N GLY A 111 -8.13 -4.18 -4.73
CA GLY A 111 -9.06 -4.91 -5.59
C GLY A 111 -9.69 -6.13 -4.93
N LYS A 112 -9.60 -6.23 -3.59
CA LYS A 112 -10.22 -7.30 -2.79
C LYS A 112 -11.30 -6.72 -1.90
N ASP A 113 -12.38 -7.46 -1.72
CA ASP A 113 -13.47 -7.10 -0.82
C ASP A 113 -13.24 -7.72 0.57
N TYR A 114 -12.14 -7.32 1.21
CA TYR A 114 -11.81 -7.74 2.56
C TYR A 114 -12.23 -6.65 3.56
N PRO A 115 -12.90 -7.00 4.67
CA PRO A 115 -13.29 -6.02 5.70
C PRO A 115 -12.09 -5.49 6.51
N THR A 116 -10.98 -6.22 6.48
CA THR A 116 -9.76 -5.93 7.24
C THR A 116 -8.50 -6.13 6.40
N ILE A 117 -7.42 -5.53 6.87
CA ILE A 117 -6.07 -5.69 6.32
C ILE A 117 -5.29 -6.56 7.30
N LYS A 118 -4.73 -7.66 6.78
CA LYS A 118 -3.84 -8.56 7.51
C LYS A 118 -2.38 -8.19 7.24
N TYR A 119 -1.57 -8.12 8.29
CA TYR A 119 -0.15 -7.83 8.21
C TYR A 119 0.63 -8.52 9.33
N PHE A 120 1.93 -8.72 9.12
CA PHE A 120 2.79 -9.52 9.99
C PHE A 120 4.07 -8.77 10.34
N LYS A 121 4.50 -8.88 11.60
CA LYS A 121 5.83 -8.43 12.06
C LYS A 121 6.59 -9.64 12.59
N GLY A 122 7.47 -10.20 11.76
CA GLY A 122 7.97 -11.56 12.02
C GLY A 122 6.80 -12.55 12.01
N GLU A 123 6.71 -13.43 13.00
CA GLU A 123 5.64 -14.43 13.13
C GLU A 123 4.33 -13.87 13.70
N GLU A 124 4.32 -12.64 14.20
CA GLU A 124 3.14 -12.04 14.81
C GLU A 124 2.13 -11.59 13.75
N GLU A 125 0.94 -12.21 13.74
CA GLU A 125 -0.19 -11.80 12.89
C GLU A 125 -0.97 -10.67 13.54
N HIS A 126 -1.23 -9.61 12.76
CA HIS A 126 -2.11 -8.52 13.12
C HIS A 126 -3.20 -8.33 12.08
N THR A 127 -4.33 -7.79 12.53
CA THR A 127 -5.46 -7.42 11.66
C THR A 127 -5.97 -6.04 12.07
N ALA A 128 -6.21 -5.17 11.09
CA ALA A 128 -6.77 -3.85 11.32
C ALA A 128 -7.85 -3.51 10.28
N THR A 129 -8.77 -2.62 10.63
CA THR A 129 -9.73 -2.08 9.65
C THR A 129 -9.10 -0.89 8.92
N PHE A 130 -9.65 -0.54 7.75
CA PHE A 130 -9.23 0.67 7.03
C PHE A 130 -9.40 1.93 7.91
N GLN A 131 -10.47 2.00 8.70
CA GLN A 131 -10.76 3.13 9.57
C GLN A 131 -9.81 3.21 10.77
N SER A 132 -9.39 2.08 11.35
CA SER A 132 -8.44 2.10 12.47
C SER A 132 -7.04 2.55 12.05
N LEU A 133 -6.63 2.23 10.81
CA LEU A 133 -5.34 2.66 10.26
C LEU A 133 -5.39 4.07 9.67
N ASN A 134 -6.57 4.57 9.29
CA ASN A 134 -6.75 5.92 8.78
C ASN A 134 -7.97 6.60 9.41
N PRO A 135 -7.85 7.06 10.67
CA PRO A 135 -8.99 7.62 11.42
C PRO A 135 -9.62 8.85 10.77
N SER A 136 -8.86 9.62 9.97
CA SER A 136 -9.36 10.80 9.25
C SER A 136 -10.38 10.45 8.15
N LEU A 137 -10.47 9.20 7.69
CA LEU A 137 -11.56 8.74 6.81
C LEU A 137 -12.94 8.79 7.50
N ALA A 138 -12.97 8.66 8.84
CA ALA A 138 -14.22 8.64 9.59
C ALA A 138 -14.89 10.02 9.68
N THR A 139 -14.09 11.08 9.65
CA THR A 139 -14.56 12.47 9.77
C THR A 139 -15.21 12.97 8.48
N GLU A 140 -14.76 12.54 7.31
CA GLU A 140 -15.37 12.98 6.04
C GLU A 140 -16.76 12.38 5.79
N LYS A 141 -16.99 11.11 6.19
CA LYS A 141 -18.31 10.47 6.02
C LYS A 141 -19.41 11.08 6.89
N LYS A 142 -19.06 11.74 8.00
CA LYS A 142 -20.04 12.42 8.87
C LYS A 142 -20.43 13.80 8.38
N ASN A 143 -19.52 14.51 7.70
CA ASN A 143 -19.78 15.86 7.21
C ASN A 143 -20.60 15.90 5.90
N ASN A 144 -20.63 14.80 5.14
CA ASN A 144 -21.40 14.70 3.90
C ASN A 144 -22.87 14.21 4.11
N LYS A 145 -23.39 14.26 5.35
CA LYS A 145 -24.80 13.93 5.68
C LYS A 145 -25.60 15.12 6.23
N SER A 146 -25.08 16.33 6.07
CA SER A 146 -25.76 17.57 6.42
C SER A 146 -25.89 18.43 5.18
N GLU A 147 -26.97 18.22 4.43
CA GLU A 147 -27.80 19.23 3.74
C GLU A 147 -29.02 18.55 3.10
#